data_AF-C3KN18-F1
#
_entry.id   AF-C3KN18-F1
#
_cell.length_a   1.000
_cell.length_b   1.000
_cell.length_c   1.000
_cell.angle_alpha   90.00
_cell.angle_beta   90.00
_cell.angle_gamma   90.00
#
_symmetry.space_group_name_H-M   'P 1'
#
loop_
_entity.id
_entity.type
_entity.pdbx_description
1 polymer ?
#
loop_
_entity_poly.entity_id
_entity_poly.type
_entity_poly.pdbx_seq_one_letter_code
_entity_poly.pdbx_strand_id
1 'polypeptide(L)'
;MISGGLAGLAGLLYAGRLQAAKYTLGETDLMTVIAAVIVGGTLLNGGKGSIVGALVGSLMMGMLNNGLILMGLSVSDQMIVRGLIILAAVAVSLREKSR
;
A
#
# COMPACT_ATOMS: atom_id res chain seq x y z
N MET A 1 -7.68 15.14 11.93
CA MET A 1 -7.53 16.39 11.15
C MET A 1 -6.27 16.36 10.29
N ILE A 2 -5.08 16.10 10.85
CA ILE A 2 -3.82 16.04 10.07
C ILE A 2 -3.87 14.98 8.95
N SER A 3 -4.35 13.76 9.24
CA SER A 3 -4.47 12.69 8.23
C SER A 3 -5.43 13.05 7.10
N GLY A 4 -6.51 13.76 7.40
CA GLY A 4 -7.48 14.23 6.39
C GLY A 4 -6.91 15.34 5.50
N GLY A 5 -6.16 16.28 6.08
CA GLY A 5 -5.44 17.31 5.31
C GLY A 5 -4.37 16.72 4.40
N LEU A 6 -3.60 15.74 4.90
CA LEU A 6 -2.59 15.04 4.11
C LEU A 6 -3.21 14.18 3.00
N ALA A 7 -4.31 13.49 3.28
CA ALA A 7 -5.04 12.72 2.27
C ALA A 7 -5.61 13.63 1.16
N GLY A 8 -6.15 14.80 1.52
CA GLY A 8 -6.62 15.80 0.56
C GLY A 8 -5.50 16.34 -0.33
N LEU A 9 -4.35 16.69 0.27
CA LEU A 9 -3.16 17.13 -0.48
C LEU A 9 -2.64 16.04 -1.42
N ALA A 10 -2.53 14.80 -0.94
CA ALA A 10 -2.12 13.66 -1.76
C ALA A 10 -3.08 13.44 -2.94
N GLY A 11 -4.39 13.55 -2.72
CA GLY A 11 -5.41 13.44 -3.77
C GLY A 11 -5.27 14.53 -4.84
N LEU A 12 -5.00 15.79 -4.45
CA LEU A 12 -4.76 16.89 -5.39
C LEU A 12 -3.53 16.64 -6.27
N LEU A 13 -2.41 16.21 -5.67
CA LEU A 13 -1.19 15.87 -6.40
C LEU A 13 -1.41 14.69 -7.35
N TYR A 14 -2.16 13.68 -6.91
CA TYR A 14 -2.46 12.49 -7.71
C TYR A 14 -3.37 12.82 -8.90
N ALA A 15 -4.39 13.66 -8.71
CA ALA A 15 -5.25 14.16 -9.79
C ALA A 15 -4.47 14.98 -10.82
N GLY A 16 -3.56 15.84 -10.37
CA GLY A 16 -2.67 16.61 -11.26
C GLY A 16 -1.75 15.74 -12.10
N ARG A 17 -1.25 14.62 -11.54
CA ARG A 17 -0.37 13.68 -12.25
C ARG A 17 -1.07 12.94 -13.39
N LEU A 18 -2.31 12.48 -13.19
CA LEU A 18 -3.01 11.67 -14.18
C LEU A 18 -3.73 12.48 -15.28
N GLN A 19 -3.93 13.78 -15.07
CA GLN A 19 -4.74 14.67 -15.92
C GLN A 19 -6.16 14.14 -16.23
N ALA A 20 -6.64 13.13 -15.50
CA ALA A 20 -7.92 12.47 -15.70
C ALA A 20 -8.47 12.00 -14.36
N ALA A 21 -9.75 12.29 -14.10
CA ALA A 21 -10.47 11.84 -12.91
C ALA A 21 -11.43 10.70 -13.30
N LYS A 22 -10.97 9.46 -13.19
CA LYS A 22 -11.82 8.26 -13.27
C LYS A 22 -12.28 7.88 -11.86
N TYR A 23 -13.54 7.46 -11.71
CA TYR A 23 -14.11 7.06 -10.41
C TYR A 23 -13.41 5.83 -9.80
N THR A 24 -12.78 4.99 -10.63
CA THR A 24 -12.01 3.81 -10.19
C THR A 24 -10.61 4.15 -9.67
N LEU A 25 -10.20 5.43 -9.74
CA LEU A 25 -8.88 5.84 -9.27
C LEU A 25 -8.78 5.70 -7.75
N GLY A 26 -7.67 5.11 -7.31
CA GLY A 26 -7.39 4.88 -5.89
C GLY A 26 -7.96 3.58 -5.34
N GLU A 27 -8.89 2.92 -6.02
CA GLU A 27 -9.52 1.67 -5.55
C GLU A 27 -8.48 0.56 -5.35
N THR A 28 -7.53 0.44 -6.27
CA THR A 28 -6.41 -0.50 -6.19
C THR A 28 -5.26 -0.02 -5.29
N ASP A 29 -5.21 1.27 -4.98
CA ASP A 29 -4.16 1.86 -4.14
C ASP A 29 -4.42 1.59 -2.66
N LEU A 30 -5.68 1.49 -2.23
CA LEU A 30 -6.03 1.12 -0.86
C LEU A 30 -5.36 -0.20 -0.43
N MET A 31 -5.42 -1.21 -1.31
CA MET A 31 -4.82 -2.52 -1.05
C MET A 31 -3.29 -2.43 -0.95
N THR A 32 -2.67 -1.64 -1.82
CA THR A 32 -1.22 -1.40 -1.82
C THR A 32 -0.77 -0.66 -0.55
N VAL A 33 -1.54 0.32 -0.09
CA VAL A 33 -1.26 1.10 1.13
C VAL A 33 -1.34 0.21 2.37
N ILE A 34 -2.37 -0.64 2.48
CA ILE A 34 -2.48 -1.58 3.61
C ILE A 34 -1.28 -2.54 3.60
N ALA A 35 -0.93 -3.09 2.43
CA ALA A 35 0.21 -3.98 2.30
C ALA A 35 1.55 -3.31 2.69
N ALA A 36 1.77 -2.07 2.25
CA ALA A 36 2.97 -1.28 2.57
C ALA A 36 3.16 -1.10 4.08
N VAL A 37 2.07 -0.78 4.78
CA VAL A 37 2.08 -0.46 6.21
C VAL A 37 2.32 -1.73 7.04
N ILE A 38 1.79 -2.89 6.61
CA ILE A 38 2.07 -4.19 7.24
C ILE A 38 3.51 -4.64 6.99
N VAL A 39 3.98 -4.56 5.74
CA VAL A 39 5.38 -4.90 5.39
C VAL A 39 6.37 -3.99 6.11
N GLY A 40 5.99 -2.73 6.34
CA GLY A 40 6.73 -1.77 7.16
C GLY A 40 6.74 -2.08 8.66
N GLY A 41 6.13 -3.17 9.12
CA GLY A 41 6.18 -3.63 10.50
C GLY A 41 5.18 -2.94 11.43
N THR A 42 4.10 -2.36 10.90
CA THR A 42 3.01 -1.85 11.74
C THR A 42 1.96 -2.92 12.00
N LEU A 43 1.47 -2.99 13.23
CA LEU A 43 0.49 -3.98 13.63
C LEU A 43 -0.92 -3.56 13.16
N LEU A 44 -1.60 -4.46 12.44
CA LEU A 44 -3.02 -4.34 12.10
C LEU A 44 -3.92 -4.17 13.33
N ASN A 45 -3.51 -4.79 14.44
CA ASN A 45 -4.27 -4.87 15.69
C ASN A 45 -4.13 -3.58 16.54
N GLY A 46 -3.31 -2.62 16.10
CA GLY A 46 -2.93 -1.45 16.87
C GLY A 46 -1.94 -1.74 18.00
N GLY A 47 -1.44 -0.68 18.64
CA GLY A 47 -0.59 -0.74 19.85
C GLY A 47 0.90 -0.46 19.64
N LYS A 48 1.50 -0.87 18.50
CA LYS A 48 2.89 -0.53 18.13
C LYS A 48 3.03 -0.43 16.60
N GLY A 49 3.68 0.64 16.13
CA GLY A 49 4.00 0.84 14.73
C GLY A 49 5.09 1.90 14.57
N SER A 50 5.93 1.75 13.55
CA SER A 50 7.02 2.69 13.26
C SER A 50 6.68 3.54 12.04
N ILE A 51 6.79 4.87 12.18
CA ILE A 51 6.64 5.82 11.06
C ILE A 51 7.70 5.53 9.99
N VAL A 52 8.95 5.29 10.40
CA VAL A 52 10.06 4.99 9.50
C VAL A 52 9.81 3.68 8.75
N GLY A 53 9.29 2.67 9.46
CA GLY A 53 8.91 1.39 8.86
C GLY A 53 7.84 1.52 7.78
N ALA A 54 6.77 2.29 8.05
CA ALA A 54 5.72 2.56 7.06
C ALA A 54 6.25 3.35 5.84
N LEU A 55 7.18 4.27 6.04
CA LEU A 55 7.83 5.02 4.96
C LEU A 55 8.64 4.09 4.05
N VAL A 56 9.45 3.21 4.63
CA VAL A 56 10.22 2.20 3.87
C VAL A 56 9.29 1.19 3.18
N GLY A 57 8.24 0.73 3.86
CA GLY A 57 7.25 -0.20 3.31
C GLY A 57 6.47 0.40 2.13
N SER A 58 6.12 1.69 2.19
CA SER A 58 5.44 2.39 1.08
C SER A 58 6.36 2.61 -0.12
N LEU A 59 7.64 2.90 0.10
CA LEU A 59 8.65 2.94 -0.95
C LEU A 59 8.82 1.57 -1.63
N MET A 60 8.91 0.48 -0.84
CA MET A 60 9.00 -0.88 -1.40
C MET A 60 7.78 -1.25 -2.22
N MET A 61 6.57 -0.97 -1.73
CA MET A 61 5.35 -1.21 -2.48
C MET A 61 5.25 -0.36 -3.74
N GLY A 62 5.73 0.89 -3.70
CA GLY A 62 5.84 1.73 -4.88
C GLY A 62 6.76 1.12 -5.94
N MET A 63 7.92 0.59 -5.54
CA MET A 63 8.84 -0.11 -6.44
C MET A 63 8.22 -1.39 -7.00
N LEU A 64 7.54 -2.20 -6.17
CA LEU A 64 6.84 -3.40 -6.61
C LEU A 64 5.75 -3.07 -7.63
N ASN A 65 4.98 -2.02 -7.39
CA ASN A 65 3.95 -1.59 -8.35
C ASN A 65 4.57 -1.24 -9.72
N ASN A 66 5.65 -0.45 -9.73
CA ASN A 66 6.36 -0.14 -10.97
C ASN A 66 6.98 -1.41 -11.61
N GLY A 67 7.52 -2.33 -10.80
CA GLY A 67 8.07 -3.59 -11.28
C GLY A 67 7.03 -4.51 -11.94
N LEU A 68 5.84 -4.63 -11.35
CA LEU A 68 4.73 -5.41 -11.91
C LEU A 68 4.21 -4.80 -13.22
N ILE A 69 4.17 -3.46 -13.30
CA ILE A 69 3.82 -2.75 -14.53
C ILE A 69 4.88 -3.03 -15.62
N LEU A 70 6.17 -2.99 -15.28
CA LEU A 70 7.27 -3.27 -16.21
C LEU A 70 7.30 -4.73 -16.68
N MET A 71 6.85 -5.67 -15.85
CA MET A 71 6.63 -7.07 -16.22
C MET A 71 5.45 -7.26 -17.20
N GLY A 72 4.70 -6.20 -17.52
CA GLY A 72 3.58 -6.26 -18.46
C GLY A 72 2.34 -6.96 -17.90
N LEU A 73 2.24 -7.10 -16.58
CA LEU A 73 1.11 -7.77 -15.92
C LEU A 73 -0.17 -6.93 -16.03
N SER A 74 -1.28 -7.60 -16.32
CA SER A 74 -2.59 -6.95 -16.39
C SER A 74 -3.03 -6.45 -15.01
N VAL A 75 -3.98 -5.52 -14.96
CA VAL A 75 -4.50 -4.97 -13.69
C VAL A 75 -5.05 -6.08 -12.78
N SER A 76 -5.70 -7.09 -13.37
CA SER A 76 -6.21 -8.27 -12.66
C SER A 76 -5.08 -9.08 -12.02
N ASP A 77 -3.98 -9.29 -12.73
CA ASP A 77 -2.82 -10.03 -12.19
C ASP A 77 -2.13 -9.25 -11.07
N GLN A 78 -2.02 -7.93 -11.21
CA GLN A 78 -1.50 -7.05 -10.16
C GLN A 78 -2.34 -7.13 -8.89
N MET A 79 -3.67 -7.20 -9.01
CA MET A 79 -4.56 -7.36 -7.85
C MET A 79 -4.34 -8.70 -7.15
N ILE A 80 -4.21 -9.80 -7.91
CA ILE A 80 -3.95 -11.13 -7.35
C ILE A 80 -2.61 -11.13 -6.60
N VAL A 81 -1.54 -10.61 -7.20
CA VAL A 81 -0.21 -10.54 -6.58
C VAL A 81 -0.22 -9.70 -5.32
N ARG A 82 -0.84 -8.53 -5.33
CA ARG A 82 -0.95 -7.66 -4.15
C ARG A 82 -1.73 -8.35 -3.02
N GLY A 83 -2.80 -9.08 -3.34
CA GLY A 83 -3.55 -9.87 -2.36
C GLY A 83 -2.67 -10.97 -1.73
N LEU A 84 -1.88 -11.65 -2.56
CA LEU A 84 -0.89 -12.64 -2.12
C LEU A 84 0.16 -12.03 -1.18
N ILE A 85 0.67 -10.84 -1.50
CA ILE A 85 1.62 -10.12 -0.65
C ILE A 85 0.99 -9.78 0.70
N ILE A 86 -0.27 -9.33 0.74
CA ILE A 86 -0.97 -9.06 2.00
C ILE A 86 -1.11 -10.33 2.82
N LEU A 87 -1.56 -11.44 2.23
CA LEU A 87 -1.70 -12.71 2.93
C LEU A 87 -0.35 -13.16 3.53
N ALA A 88 0.73 -13.05 2.77
CA ALA A 88 2.07 -13.35 3.25
C ALA A 88 2.50 -12.41 4.40
N ALA A 89 2.29 -11.10 4.24
CA ALA A 89 2.65 -10.10 5.25
C ALA A 89 1.86 -10.30 6.55
N VAL A 90 0.57 -10.62 6.46
CA VAL A 90 -0.28 -10.92 7.63
C VAL A 90 0.12 -12.24 8.28
N ALA A 91 0.39 -13.29 7.51
CA ALA A 91 0.84 -14.58 8.05
C ALA A 91 2.14 -14.44 8.84
N VAL A 92 3.09 -13.64 8.34
CA VAL A 92 4.34 -13.31 9.06
C VAL A 92 4.04 -12.48 10.31
N SER A 93 3.23 -11.43 10.19
CA SER A 93 2.87 -10.55 11.32
C SER A 93 2.17 -11.29 12.46
N LEU A 94 1.29 -12.23 12.15
CA LEU A 94 0.62 -13.08 13.15
C LEU A 94 1.58 -14.04 13.85
N ARG A 95 2.59 -14.54 13.13
CA ARG A 95 3.60 -15.45 13.68
C ARG A 95 4.54 -14.75 14.67
N GLU A 96 4.79 -13.46 14.47
CA GLU A 96 5.61 -12.62 15.35
C GLU A 96 4.92 -12.34 16.70
N LYS A 97 3.58 -12.22 16.72
CA LYS A 97 2.80 -12.04 17.96
C LYS A 97 2.78 -13.29 18.86
N SER A 98 3.17 -14.45 18.33
CA SER A 98 3.17 -15.73 19.05
C SER A 98 4.52 -16.09 19.68
N ARG A 99 5.54 -15.23 19.56
CA ARG A 99 6.79 -15.28 20.35
C ARG A 99 6.86 -14.11 21.31
#